data_AF-A0A352F2S1-F1
#
_entry.id   AF-A0A352F2S1-F1
#
_cell.length_a   1.000
_cell.length_b   1.000
_cell.length_c   1.000
_cell.angle_alpha   90.00
_cell.angle_beta   90.00
_cell.angle_gamma   90.00
#
_symmetry.space_group_name_H-M   'P 1'
#
loop_
_entity.id
_entity.type
_entity.pdbx_description
1 polymer ?
#
loop_
_entity_poly.entity_id
_entity_poly.type
_entity_poly.pdbx_seq_one_letter_code
_entity_poly.pdbx_strand_id
1 'polypeptide(L)'
;MTILALFAAAAAPSLQQQGRREREKEAIFRGEEVAEAIRLYYSYKVSRGVTGDLGLPSSMDDLTEGLSVNAKKVQILRHSAARDPLSGSGEWQMVRPRSNELTDFVRSVMSFAQNVRPETRDPQLKVAEPLMVPVALPNPSGTPTPSSSSNSGNSSGPFLGVSSQDKTNAVLFYYGIDHHDGWIFTPFLR
;
A
#
# COMPACT_ATOMS: atom_id res chain seq x y z
N MET A 1 -42.41 28.84 -0.06
CA MET A 1 -40.94 28.81 -0.27
C MET A 1 -40.27 27.99 0.83
N THR A 2 -40.56 26.69 0.90
CA THR A 2 -40.04 25.80 1.97
C THR A 2 -39.76 24.40 1.43
N ILE A 3 -40.52 23.96 0.42
CA ILE A 3 -40.37 22.64 -0.23
C ILE A 3 -39.01 22.50 -0.95
N LEU A 4 -38.46 23.57 -1.53
CA LEU A 4 -37.16 23.55 -2.21
C LEU A 4 -35.97 23.38 -1.24
N ALA A 5 -36.10 23.87 0.00
CA ALA A 5 -35.09 23.70 1.04
C ALA A 5 -35.06 22.28 1.61
N LEU A 6 -36.21 21.60 1.68
CA LEU A 6 -36.28 20.20 2.12
C LEU A 6 -35.66 19.23 1.10
N PHE A 7 -35.82 19.47 -0.20
CA PHE A 7 -35.18 18.64 -1.23
C PHE A 7 -33.65 18.78 -1.26
N ALA A 8 -33.14 19.99 -1.03
CA ALA A 8 -31.69 20.23 -0.95
C ALA A 8 -31.04 19.51 0.25
N ALA A 9 -31.74 19.38 1.38
CA ALA A 9 -31.25 18.67 2.55
C ALA A 9 -31.22 17.13 2.36
N ALA A 10 -32.15 16.57 1.58
CA ALA A 10 -32.22 15.12 1.34
C ALA A 10 -31.12 14.59 0.39
N ALA A 11 -30.61 15.42 -0.53
CA ALA A 11 -29.56 15.04 -1.48
C ALA A 11 -28.12 15.36 -1.00
N ALA A 12 -27.96 16.10 0.10
CA ALA A 12 -26.66 16.45 0.67
C ALA A 12 -25.80 15.25 1.14
N PRO A 13 -26.33 14.23 1.86
CA PRO A 13 -25.50 13.12 2.32
C PRO A 13 -24.96 12.24 1.18
N SER A 14 -25.68 12.12 0.05
CA SER A 14 -25.20 11.36 -1.11
C SER A 14 -24.02 12.02 -1.82
N LEU A 15 -23.96 13.35 -1.88
CA LEU A 15 -22.84 14.08 -2.52
C LEU A 15 -21.55 13.97 -1.71
N GLN A 16 -21.63 14.04 -0.37
CA GLN A 16 -20.46 13.84 0.48
C GLN A 16 -19.95 12.39 0.41
N GLN A 17 -20.86 11.41 0.34
CA GLN A 17 -20.49 10.00 0.15
C GLN A 17 -19.89 9.74 -1.25
N GLN A 18 -20.40 10.38 -2.30
CA GLN A 18 -19.80 10.31 -3.64
C GLN A 18 -18.40 10.90 -3.67
N GLY A 19 -18.20 12.08 -3.07
CA GLY A 19 -16.87 12.70 -2.98
C GLY A 19 -15.86 11.85 -2.19
N ARG A 20 -16.30 11.18 -1.11
CA ARG A 20 -15.44 10.21 -0.40
C ARG A 20 -15.08 9.02 -1.27
N ARG A 21 -16.05 8.39 -1.93
CA ARG A 21 -15.81 7.27 -2.85
C ARG A 21 -14.86 7.64 -3.99
N GLU A 22 -14.95 8.84 -4.53
CA GLU A 22 -14.05 9.33 -5.57
C GLU A 22 -12.61 9.46 -5.05
N ARG A 23 -12.43 10.02 -3.84
CA ARG A 23 -11.11 10.08 -3.19
C ARG A 23 -10.56 8.70 -2.86
N GLU A 24 -11.40 7.77 -2.42
CA GLU A 24 -11.00 6.39 -2.15
C GLU A 24 -10.56 5.68 -3.44
N LYS A 25 -11.27 5.86 -4.55
CA LYS A 25 -10.86 5.34 -5.86
C LYS A 25 -9.54 5.95 -6.33
N GLU A 26 -9.38 7.26 -6.16
CA GLU A 26 -8.13 7.97 -6.46
C GLU A 26 -6.99 7.45 -5.59
N ALA A 27 -7.24 7.18 -4.30
CA ALA A 27 -6.25 6.63 -3.37
C ALA A 27 -5.79 5.24 -3.82
N ILE A 28 -6.73 4.37 -4.19
CA ILE A 28 -6.42 3.07 -4.76
C ILE A 28 -5.60 3.25 -6.03
N PHE A 29 -6.05 4.08 -6.98
CA PHE A 29 -5.33 4.30 -8.23
C PHE A 29 -3.88 4.79 -8.01
N ARG A 30 -3.68 5.79 -7.14
CA ARG A 30 -2.35 6.34 -6.82
C ARG A 30 -1.50 5.36 -6.03
N GLY A 31 -2.08 4.65 -5.07
CA GLY A 31 -1.41 3.61 -4.31
C GLY A 31 -0.90 2.49 -5.22
N GLU A 32 -1.70 2.11 -6.22
CA GLU A 32 -1.30 1.13 -7.23
C GLU A 32 -0.16 1.63 -8.13
N GLU A 33 -0.16 2.91 -8.51
CA GLU A 33 0.98 3.54 -9.21
C GLU A 33 2.26 3.49 -8.36
N VAL A 34 2.16 3.70 -7.04
CA VAL A 34 3.31 3.57 -6.13
C VAL A 34 3.80 2.12 -6.07
N ALA A 35 2.90 1.15 -5.92
CA ALA A 35 3.25 -0.26 -5.91
C ALA A 35 3.94 -0.70 -7.22
N GLU A 36 3.48 -0.18 -8.36
CA GLU A 36 4.11 -0.40 -9.66
C GLU A 36 5.49 0.25 -9.76
N ALA A 37 5.66 1.46 -9.23
CA ALA A 37 6.96 2.12 -9.17
C ALA A 37 7.96 1.33 -8.30
N ILE A 38 7.53 0.79 -7.15
CA ILE A 38 8.37 -0.06 -6.29
C ILE A 38 8.84 -1.31 -7.06
N ARG A 39 7.93 -1.95 -7.81
CA ARG A 39 8.24 -3.10 -8.66
C ARG A 39 9.29 -2.78 -9.71
N LEU A 40 9.13 -1.66 -10.43
CA LEU A 40 10.10 -1.21 -11.44
C LEU A 40 11.45 -0.85 -10.81
N TYR A 41 11.45 -0.22 -9.64
CA TYR A 41 12.67 0.10 -8.90
C TYR A 41 13.42 -1.16 -8.50
N TYR A 42 12.72 -2.11 -7.87
CA TYR A 42 13.32 -3.34 -7.38
C TYR A 42 13.84 -4.23 -8.52
N SER A 43 13.05 -4.44 -9.57
CA SER A 43 13.46 -5.19 -10.77
C SER A 43 14.72 -4.61 -11.41
N TYR A 44 14.81 -3.27 -11.50
CA TYR A 44 16.00 -2.58 -11.98
C TYR A 44 17.22 -2.83 -11.08
N LYS A 45 17.06 -2.73 -9.75
CA LYS A 45 18.15 -3.00 -8.80
C LYS A 45 18.63 -4.46 -8.85
N VAL A 46 17.70 -5.41 -8.94
CA VAL A 46 18.02 -6.83 -9.11
C VAL A 46 18.79 -7.07 -10.41
N SER A 47 18.40 -6.41 -11.51
CA SER A 47 19.15 -6.50 -12.78
C SER A 47 20.60 -5.97 -12.69
N ARG A 48 20.90 -5.13 -11.69
CA ARG A 48 22.23 -4.62 -11.37
C ARG A 48 22.97 -5.46 -10.31
N GLY A 49 22.38 -6.56 -9.86
CA GLY A 49 22.95 -7.46 -8.84
C GLY A 49 22.67 -7.05 -7.40
N VAL A 50 21.80 -6.06 -7.15
CA VAL A 50 21.41 -5.65 -5.80
C VAL A 50 20.13 -6.38 -5.39
N THR A 51 20.19 -7.18 -4.33
CA THR A 51 19.09 -8.00 -3.82
C THR A 51 18.81 -7.74 -2.33
N GLY A 52 17.69 -8.25 -1.84
CA GLY A 52 17.29 -8.08 -0.43
C GLY A 52 16.81 -6.66 -0.11
N ASP A 53 16.95 -6.24 1.15
CA ASP A 53 16.49 -4.94 1.65
C ASP A 53 17.17 -3.75 0.95
N LEU A 54 18.40 -3.94 0.46
CA LEU A 54 19.15 -2.91 -0.29
C LEU A 54 18.60 -2.62 -1.68
N GLY A 55 17.78 -3.53 -2.23
CA GLY A 55 17.11 -3.35 -3.52
C GLY A 55 15.81 -2.55 -3.41
N LEU A 56 15.30 -2.36 -2.19
CA LEU A 56 14.06 -1.63 -1.94
C LEU A 56 14.33 -0.11 -1.89
N PRO A 57 13.33 0.71 -2.28
CA PRO A 57 13.43 2.16 -2.10
C PRO A 57 13.47 2.49 -0.60
N SER A 58 14.26 3.51 -0.25
CA SER A 58 14.44 3.97 1.14
C SER A 58 13.54 5.17 1.46
N SER A 59 13.13 5.90 0.42
CA SER A 59 12.25 7.05 0.51
C SER A 59 11.30 7.13 -0.70
N MET A 60 10.21 7.89 -0.56
CA MET A 60 9.31 8.20 -1.69
C MET A 60 10.04 9.00 -2.79
N ASP A 61 11.04 9.79 -2.40
CA ASP A 61 11.83 10.60 -3.32
C ASP A 61 12.60 9.71 -4.30
N ASP A 62 13.11 8.55 -3.88
CA ASP A 62 13.76 7.56 -4.76
C ASP A 62 12.85 7.13 -5.93
N LEU A 63 11.53 7.09 -5.70
CA LEU A 63 10.54 6.71 -6.71
C LEU A 63 10.17 7.87 -7.63
N THR A 64 10.09 9.09 -7.09
CA THR A 64 9.79 10.28 -7.90
C THR A 64 10.98 10.75 -8.72
N GLU A 65 12.18 10.57 -8.19
CA GLU A 65 13.43 10.84 -8.88
C GLU A 65 13.55 9.93 -10.10
N GLY A 66 13.20 8.65 -9.94
CA GLY A 66 13.21 7.67 -11.02
C GLY A 66 14.57 7.01 -11.23
N LEU A 67 14.68 6.26 -12.32
CA LEU A 67 15.80 5.35 -12.56
C LEU A 67 16.73 5.90 -13.63
N SER A 68 18.04 5.85 -13.37
CA SER A 68 19.07 6.22 -14.35
C SER A 68 19.40 5.03 -15.25
N VAL A 69 18.73 4.92 -16.40
CA VAL A 69 18.96 3.87 -17.41
C VAL A 69 19.80 4.46 -18.54
N ASN A 70 21.02 3.96 -18.74
CA ASN A 70 21.94 4.41 -19.81
C ASN A 70 22.15 5.93 -19.84
N ALA A 71 22.47 6.54 -18.69
CA ALA A 71 22.62 7.99 -18.51
C ALA A 71 21.36 8.83 -18.75
N LYS A 72 20.20 8.21 -19.02
CA LYS A 72 18.90 8.87 -19.10
C LYS A 72 18.07 8.57 -17.85
N LYS A 73 17.49 9.62 -17.26
CA LYS A 73 16.58 9.51 -16.12
C LYS A 73 15.18 9.17 -16.61
N VAL A 74 14.68 8.00 -16.22
CA VAL A 74 13.34 7.51 -16.53
C VAL A 74 12.49 7.66 -15.27
N GLN A 75 11.49 8.53 -15.34
CA GLN A 75 10.53 8.71 -14.26
C GLN A 75 9.64 7.45 -14.14
N ILE A 76 9.57 6.88 -12.93
CA ILE A 76 8.74 5.70 -12.65
C ILE A 76 7.46 6.04 -11.89
N LEU A 77 7.47 7.12 -11.10
CA LEU A 77 6.31 7.58 -10.34
C LEU A 77 5.95 9.03 -10.69
N ARG A 78 4.67 9.29 -10.91
CA ARG A 78 4.14 10.64 -11.09
C ARG A 78 4.13 11.38 -9.74
N HIS A 79 4.44 12.68 -9.75
CA HIS A 79 4.43 13.49 -8.51
C HIS A 79 3.06 13.52 -7.81
N SER A 80 1.96 13.40 -8.55
CA SER A 80 0.61 13.29 -7.98
C SER A 80 0.40 12.01 -7.18
N ALA A 81 0.98 10.88 -7.64
CA ALA A 81 0.85 9.58 -7.01
C ALA A 81 1.65 9.48 -5.71
N ALA A 82 2.72 10.27 -5.58
CA ALA A 82 3.51 10.36 -4.36
C ALA A 82 2.75 10.98 -3.17
N ARG A 83 1.55 11.53 -3.39
CA ARG A 83 0.70 12.09 -2.33
C ARG A 83 -0.59 11.31 -2.13
N ASP A 84 -0.89 11.01 -0.87
CA ASP A 84 -2.13 10.35 -0.44
C ASP A 84 -3.31 11.35 -0.50
N PRO A 85 -4.38 11.07 -1.27
CA PRO A 85 -5.55 11.94 -1.34
C PRO A 85 -6.50 11.83 -0.13
N LEU A 86 -6.31 10.84 0.75
CA LEU A 86 -7.14 10.61 1.94
C LEU A 86 -6.54 11.28 3.18
N SER A 87 -5.21 11.24 3.33
CA SER A 87 -4.53 11.88 4.44
C SER A 87 -4.57 13.42 4.34
N GLY A 88 -4.85 14.08 5.47
CA GLY A 88 -4.78 15.53 5.56
C GLY A 88 -3.37 16.10 5.40
N SER A 89 -2.32 15.30 5.68
CA SER A 89 -0.92 15.66 5.41
C SER A 89 -0.54 15.47 3.93
N GLY A 90 -1.30 14.65 3.21
CA GLY A 90 -0.99 14.24 1.85
C GLY A 90 0.18 13.27 1.75
N GLU A 91 0.67 12.72 2.86
CA GLU A 91 1.78 11.78 2.89
C GLU A 91 1.30 10.34 3.04
N TRP A 92 1.91 9.45 2.26
CA TRP A 92 1.76 8.01 2.44
C TRP A 92 2.50 7.53 3.68
N GLN A 93 1.92 6.54 4.37
CA GLN A 93 2.64 5.75 5.35
C GLN A 93 3.46 4.68 4.64
N MET A 94 4.76 4.64 4.92
CA MET A 94 5.67 3.67 4.31
C MET A 94 5.64 2.35 5.08
N VAL A 95 5.27 1.25 4.41
CA VAL A 95 5.17 -0.07 5.01
C VAL A 95 6.51 -0.78 4.92
N ARG A 96 7.14 -1.02 6.08
CA ARG A 96 8.45 -1.66 6.18
C ARG A 96 8.39 -3.17 5.98
N PRO A 97 9.51 -3.79 5.53
CA PRO A 97 9.67 -5.24 5.55
C PRO A 97 9.39 -5.79 6.95
N ARG A 98 8.67 -6.92 7.01
CA ARG A 98 8.33 -7.62 8.24
C ARG A 98 7.61 -6.76 9.30
N SER A 99 6.86 -5.74 8.89
CA SER A 99 6.02 -4.96 9.81
C SER A 99 4.76 -5.73 10.23
N ASN A 100 4.21 -5.37 11.40
CA ASN A 100 2.93 -5.94 11.87
C ASN A 100 1.78 -5.58 10.92
N GLU A 101 1.76 -4.34 10.40
CA GLU A 101 0.78 -3.87 9.41
C GLU A 101 0.74 -4.78 8.18
N LEU A 102 1.90 -5.11 7.64
CA LEU A 102 2.00 -6.05 6.53
C LEU A 102 1.50 -7.44 6.90
N THR A 103 1.80 -7.90 8.11
CA THR A 103 1.34 -9.21 8.60
C THR A 103 -0.18 -9.29 8.63
N ASP A 104 -0.82 -8.25 9.17
CA ASP A 104 -2.27 -8.17 9.29
C ASP A 104 -2.94 -8.01 7.92
N PHE A 105 -2.33 -7.26 7.01
CA PHE A 105 -2.75 -7.18 5.62
C PHE A 105 -2.65 -8.53 4.91
N VAL A 106 -1.51 -9.22 4.98
CA VAL A 106 -1.29 -10.53 4.39
C VAL A 106 -2.29 -11.56 4.93
N ARG A 107 -2.63 -11.51 6.22
CA ARG A 107 -3.68 -12.35 6.83
C ARG A 107 -5.06 -12.04 6.23
N SER A 108 -5.38 -10.75 6.04
CA SER A 108 -6.65 -10.30 5.45
C SER A 108 -6.78 -10.69 3.97
N VAL A 109 -5.68 -10.57 3.20
CA VAL A 109 -5.63 -11.02 1.81
C VAL A 109 -5.80 -12.54 1.73
N MET A 110 -5.15 -13.30 2.61
CA MET A 110 -5.31 -14.76 2.66
C MET A 110 -6.74 -15.17 3.03
N SER A 111 -7.36 -14.53 4.03
CA SER A 111 -8.75 -14.83 4.39
C SER A 111 -9.72 -14.50 3.25
N PHE A 112 -9.49 -13.40 2.53
CA PHE A 112 -10.25 -13.02 1.34
C PHE A 112 -10.06 -14.00 0.18
N ALA A 113 -8.83 -14.49 -0.02
CA ALA A 113 -8.45 -15.42 -1.08
C ALA A 113 -8.63 -16.91 -0.71
N GLN A 114 -9.51 -17.24 0.24
CA GLN A 114 -9.80 -18.63 0.66
C GLN A 114 -8.55 -19.40 1.12
N ASN A 115 -7.65 -18.75 1.84
CA ASN A 115 -6.37 -19.26 2.35
C ASN A 115 -5.33 -19.61 1.28
N VAL A 116 -5.48 -19.12 0.04
CA VAL A 116 -4.44 -19.21 -0.99
C VAL A 116 -3.64 -17.91 -0.99
N ARG A 117 -2.32 -17.98 -0.79
CA ARG A 117 -1.46 -16.80 -0.92
C ARG A 117 -1.36 -16.43 -2.41
N PRO A 118 -1.69 -15.19 -2.81
CA PRO A 118 -1.44 -14.74 -4.18
C PRO A 118 0.06 -14.79 -4.46
N GLU A 119 0.45 -15.52 -5.51
CA GLU A 119 1.85 -15.52 -5.96
C GLU A 119 2.18 -14.21 -6.64
N THR A 120 3.42 -13.76 -6.46
CA THR A 120 3.93 -12.63 -7.24
C THR A 120 4.09 -13.02 -8.70
N ARG A 121 3.49 -12.27 -9.63
CA ARG A 121 3.63 -12.53 -11.09
C ARG A 121 5.05 -12.31 -11.61
N ASP A 122 5.85 -11.48 -10.96
CA ASP A 122 7.20 -11.14 -11.42
C ASP A 122 8.29 -12.05 -10.85
N PRO A 123 9.11 -12.68 -11.71
CA PRO A 123 10.18 -13.59 -11.26
C PRO A 123 11.26 -12.90 -10.44
N GLN A 124 11.52 -11.61 -10.69
CA GLN A 124 12.49 -10.84 -9.93
C GLN A 124 11.97 -10.49 -8.53
N LEU A 125 10.67 -10.24 -8.38
CA LEU A 125 10.07 -9.99 -7.06
C LEU A 125 9.90 -11.27 -6.24
N LYS A 126 9.78 -12.45 -6.88
CA LYS A 126 9.81 -13.75 -6.17
C LYS A 126 11.06 -13.91 -5.29
N VAL A 127 12.19 -13.33 -5.71
CA VAL A 127 13.44 -13.33 -4.92
C VAL A 127 13.31 -12.52 -3.62
N ALA A 128 12.39 -11.54 -3.57
CA ALA A 128 12.12 -10.71 -2.39
C ALA A 128 10.94 -11.18 -1.53
N GLU A 129 10.24 -12.25 -1.88
CA GLU A 129 9.21 -12.85 -1.02
C GLU A 129 9.66 -13.12 0.45
N PRO A 130 10.90 -13.56 0.76
CA PRO A 130 11.35 -13.71 2.15
C PRO A 130 11.50 -12.38 2.92
N LEU A 131 11.42 -11.23 2.26
CA LEU A 131 11.42 -9.91 2.91
C LEU A 131 10.04 -9.54 3.47
N MET A 132 8.98 -10.12 2.91
CA MET A 132 7.62 -9.89 3.37
C MET A 132 7.24 -10.70 4.61
N VAL A 133 7.82 -11.87 4.79
CA VAL A 133 7.32 -12.86 5.75
C VAL A 133 7.84 -12.53 7.16
N PRO A 134 6.96 -12.29 8.15
CA PRO A 134 7.26 -12.68 9.52
C PRO A 134 7.09 -14.19 9.64
N VAL A 135 7.99 -14.82 10.39
CA VAL A 135 8.20 -16.28 10.54
C VAL A 135 6.97 -17.13 10.98
N ALA A 136 5.76 -16.58 11.09
CA ALA A 136 4.58 -17.32 11.55
C ALA A 136 3.43 -17.28 10.53
N LEU A 137 3.37 -18.27 9.64
CA LEU A 137 2.07 -18.75 9.17
C LEU A 137 1.32 -19.35 10.38
N PRO A 138 -0.01 -19.20 10.49
CA PRO A 138 -0.77 -19.90 11.52
C PRO A 138 -0.64 -21.40 11.27
N ASN A 139 0.10 -22.07 12.16
CA ASN A 139 -0.05 -23.49 12.37
C ASN A 139 -1.52 -23.76 12.69
N PRO A 140 -2.14 -24.89 12.27
CA PRO A 140 -3.55 -25.20 12.56
C PRO A 140 -3.87 -25.36 14.06
N SER A 141 -2.90 -25.13 14.95
CA SER A 141 -3.02 -25.14 16.41
C SER A 141 -2.97 -23.72 16.99
N GLY A 142 -4.05 -22.96 16.81
CA GLY A 142 -4.68 -22.01 17.75
C GLY A 142 -3.92 -21.08 18.72
N THR A 143 -2.58 -20.92 18.68
CA THR A 143 -1.87 -20.09 19.67
C THR A 143 -1.26 -18.85 19.01
N PRO A 144 -1.80 -17.63 19.25
CA PRO A 144 -1.17 -16.41 18.78
C PRO A 144 0.12 -16.17 19.59
N THR A 145 1.26 -16.20 18.91
CA THR A 145 2.54 -15.78 19.50
C THR A 145 2.62 -14.25 19.42
N PRO A 146 3.01 -13.53 20.49
CA PRO A 146 3.06 -12.08 20.46
C PRO A 146 4.16 -11.60 19.50
N SER A 147 3.77 -10.98 18.39
CA SER A 147 4.67 -10.25 17.52
C SER A 147 5.16 -9.00 18.24
N SER A 148 6.48 -8.88 18.42
CA SER A 148 7.13 -7.72 19.03
C SER A 148 6.74 -6.43 18.32
N SER A 149 6.15 -5.50 19.07
CA SER A 149 5.70 -4.19 18.62
C SER A 149 6.89 -3.27 18.31
N SER A 150 7.28 -3.15 17.04
CA SER A 150 8.11 -2.03 16.58
C SER A 150 7.20 -0.94 16.01
N ASN A 151 7.13 0.17 16.73
CA ASN A 151 6.33 1.36 16.42
C ASN A 151 6.65 1.87 14.99
N SER A 152 5.68 1.79 14.09
CA SER A 152 5.75 2.22 12.68
C SER A 152 5.57 3.73 12.53
N GLY A 153 6.34 4.53 13.27
CA GLY A 153 6.49 5.96 12.96
C GLY A 153 7.44 6.15 11.78
N ASN A 154 7.22 7.18 10.95
CA ASN A 154 7.89 7.66 9.72
C ASN A 154 9.46 7.65 9.64
N SER A 155 10.18 6.71 10.24
CA SER A 155 11.63 6.58 10.07
C SER A 155 12.01 6.11 8.66
N SER A 156 12.87 6.91 8.01
CA SER A 156 13.56 6.60 6.76
C SER A 156 14.16 5.18 6.80
N GLY A 157 13.83 4.36 5.81
CA GLY A 157 14.21 2.95 5.77
C GLY A 157 13.57 2.23 4.58
N PRO A 158 14.08 1.04 4.20
CA PRO A 158 13.54 0.30 3.07
C PRO A 158 12.04 0.03 3.29
N PHE A 159 11.24 0.24 2.26
CA PHE A 159 9.81 -0.03 2.29
C PHE A 159 9.38 -0.85 1.07
N LEU A 160 8.31 -1.62 1.24
CA LEU A 160 7.82 -2.57 0.23
C LEU A 160 6.42 -2.20 -0.29
N GLY A 161 5.85 -1.14 0.25
CA GLY A 161 4.51 -0.69 -0.04
C GLY A 161 4.15 0.56 0.73
N VAL A 162 2.95 1.07 0.47
CA VAL A 162 2.42 2.23 1.15
C VAL A 162 1.00 1.98 1.62
N SER A 163 0.59 2.66 2.69
CA SER A 163 -0.78 2.72 3.18
C SER A 163 -1.17 4.15 3.51
N SER A 164 -2.47 4.42 3.63
CA SER A 164 -2.93 5.74 4.08
C SER A 164 -2.64 5.92 5.57
N GLN A 165 -2.37 7.16 5.99
CA GLN A 165 -2.26 7.49 7.42
C GLN A 165 -3.63 7.67 8.09
N ASP A 166 -4.69 7.78 7.29
CA ASP A 166 -6.04 7.99 7.82
C ASP A 166 -6.62 6.68 8.38
N LYS A 167 -7.18 6.75 9.59
CA LYS A 167 -7.80 5.61 10.29
C LYS A 167 -9.32 5.58 10.17
N THR A 168 -9.86 6.42 9.28
CA THR A 168 -11.31 6.46 9.05
C THR A 168 -11.78 5.20 8.33
N ASN A 169 -13.03 4.82 8.60
CA ASN A 169 -13.69 3.74 7.87
C ASN A 169 -13.88 4.16 6.41
N ALA A 170 -13.55 3.24 5.52
CA ALA A 170 -13.73 3.36 4.09
C ALA A 170 -15.16 3.02 3.68
N VAL A 171 -15.61 3.62 2.59
CA VAL A 171 -16.87 3.25 1.94
C VAL A 171 -16.67 2.08 0.98
N LEU A 172 -15.48 1.96 0.40
CA LEU A 172 -15.04 0.81 -0.40
C LEU A 172 -14.36 -0.24 0.51
N PHE A 173 -14.29 -1.48 0.01
CA PHE A 173 -13.51 -2.55 0.63
C PHE A 173 -12.32 -2.87 -0.25
N TYR A 174 -11.14 -3.01 0.34
CA TYR A 174 -9.92 -3.43 -0.35
C TYR A 174 -9.43 -4.73 0.28
N TYR A 175 -9.49 -5.84 -0.46
CA TYR A 175 -9.27 -7.21 0.07
C TYR A 175 -10.09 -7.52 1.35
N GLY A 176 -11.31 -7.00 1.45
CA GLY A 176 -12.17 -7.18 2.62
C GLY A 176 -11.86 -6.25 3.80
N ILE A 177 -10.92 -5.33 3.66
CA ILE A 177 -10.54 -4.34 4.67
C ILE A 177 -11.37 -3.07 4.50
N ASP A 178 -11.95 -2.58 5.59
CA ASP A 178 -12.93 -1.50 5.67
C ASP A 178 -12.41 -0.19 6.28
N HIS A 179 -11.09 -0.06 6.46
CA HIS A 179 -10.40 1.12 6.99
C HIS A 179 -9.16 1.43 6.16
N HIS A 180 -8.86 2.73 5.97
CA HIS A 180 -7.85 3.17 5.01
C HIS A 180 -6.40 2.84 5.42
N ASP A 181 -6.10 2.77 6.72
CA ASP A 181 -4.76 2.43 7.23
C ASP A 181 -4.39 0.96 6.99
N GLY A 182 -5.39 0.09 6.83
CA GLY A 182 -5.20 -1.31 6.46
C GLY A 182 -5.03 -1.55 4.96
N TRP A 183 -5.25 -0.52 4.13
CA TRP A 183 -5.07 -0.64 2.68
C TRP A 183 -3.59 -0.54 2.33
N ILE A 184 -2.95 -1.69 2.13
CA ILE A 184 -1.55 -1.75 1.75
C ILE A 184 -1.42 -1.98 0.24
N PHE A 185 -0.77 -1.02 -0.43
CA PHE A 185 -0.44 -1.11 -1.83
C PHE A 185 0.98 -1.64 -1.98
N THR A 186 1.08 -2.87 -2.49
CA THR A 186 2.36 -3.57 -2.59
C THR A 186 2.40 -4.48 -3.82
N PRO A 187 3.55 -4.57 -4.53
CA PRO A 187 3.62 -5.37 -5.74
C PRO A 187 3.74 -6.88 -5.52
N PHE A 188 3.90 -7.34 -4.28
CA PHE A 188 4.29 -8.72 -3.99
C PHE A 188 3.13 -9.71 -3.71
N LEU A 189 1.87 -9.26 -3.78
CA LEU A 189 0.69 -10.14 -3.57
C LEU A 189 -0.24 -10.15 -4.80
N ARG A 190 0.32 -10.10 -6.02
CA ARG A 190 -0.48 -9.98 -7.24
C ARG A 190 0.17 -10.55 -8.49
#